data_AF-A0AAQ3QDP9-F1
#
_entry.id   AF-A0AAQ3QDP9-F1
#
_cell.length_a   1.000
_cell.length_b   1.000
_cell.length_c   1.000
_cell.angle_alpha   90.00
_cell.angle_beta   90.00
_cell.angle_gamma   90.00
#
_symmetry.space_group_name_H-M   'P 1'
#
loop_
_entity.id
_entity.type
_entity.pdbx_description
1 polymer ?
#
loop_
_entity_poly.entity_id
_entity_poly.type
_entity_poly.pdbx_seq_one_letter_code
_entity_poly.pdbx_strand_id
1 'polypeptide(L)'
;MRLPLHFKSGLEALLKEKPTKAIFLGTRIGDPNAVGQEQFSPSSIGWPPFMRVNPILDWSYRDVWAFILTCKVKYCSLYDQGYTSIGSIYDTVPNALLSIADSSNSKESFKPAYMLSDGRLERAGRVKKMPPKCDNVSLNNGVTGVTPSGFFTASIIVVADEILFGTTEDKLVQALCKKLYAIGWQVTHVAVVRNEIDSVAEEVERRKSTNDMVFLLGGFGPMPSDVSSAGIAKAFGVRLAPDEEFEEYLRHLIGKHCVGDRNEMALLPEGITELLHHEKLPLPLIKCGNVIILAATNVSELGTQWDCLLELPSTPLVRLTPFTSKYLSTMLSDVEISQTISKLCLEFPDIHIGCQRKFRVKPLVISFVGKDKTRIELAAERLSNSFPTGTFSEVNCG
;
A
#
# COMPACT_ATOMS: atom_id res chain seq x y z
N MET A 1 -44.54 -7.20 -16.70
CA MET A 1 -44.76 -6.48 -15.44
C MET A 1 -43.44 -6.46 -14.68
N ARG A 2 -42.69 -5.35 -14.73
CA ARG A 2 -41.38 -5.21 -14.07
C ARG A 2 -41.63 -4.69 -12.66
N LEU A 3 -41.29 -5.48 -11.64
CA LEU A 3 -41.29 -5.04 -10.24
C LEU A 3 -39.89 -4.56 -9.90
N PRO A 4 -39.68 -3.29 -9.51
CA PRO A 4 -38.49 -2.90 -8.77
C PRO A 4 -38.73 -3.26 -7.29
N LEU A 5 -38.84 -4.55 -7.02
CA LEU A 5 -38.70 -5.05 -5.66
C LEU A 5 -37.20 -5.08 -5.37
N HIS A 6 -36.77 -4.50 -4.24
CA HIS A 6 -35.43 -4.69 -3.72
C HIS A 6 -35.03 -6.17 -3.88
N PHE A 7 -33.83 -6.47 -4.40
CA PHE A 7 -33.42 -7.84 -4.78
C PHE A 7 -33.76 -8.90 -3.70
N LYS A 8 -33.60 -8.54 -2.42
CA LYS A 8 -34.00 -9.35 -1.27
C LYS A 8 -35.50 -9.70 -1.25
N SER A 9 -36.41 -8.74 -1.42
CA SER A 9 -37.85 -9.01 -1.40
C SER A 9 -38.31 -9.78 -2.63
N GLY A 10 -37.65 -9.61 -3.78
CA GLY A 10 -37.85 -10.46 -4.95
C GLY A 10 -37.46 -11.92 -4.69
N LEU A 11 -36.31 -12.13 -4.05
CA LEU A 11 -35.84 -13.47 -3.67
C LEU A 11 -36.75 -14.11 -2.62
N GLU A 12 -37.23 -13.35 -1.62
CA GLU A 12 -38.20 -13.82 -0.64
C GLU A 12 -39.51 -14.29 -1.29
N ALA A 13 -40.03 -13.54 -2.27
CA ALA A 13 -41.21 -13.92 -3.02
C ALA A 13 -41.00 -15.22 -3.82
N LEU A 14 -39.84 -15.34 -4.50
CA LEU A 14 -39.48 -16.54 -5.26
C LEU A 14 -39.39 -17.79 -4.37
N LEU A 15 -38.77 -17.67 -3.20
CA LEU A 15 -38.61 -18.79 -2.27
C LEU A 15 -39.95 -19.23 -1.64
N LYS A 16 -40.90 -18.29 -1.47
CA LYS A 16 -42.27 -18.60 -1.05
C LYS A 16 -43.07 -19.32 -2.14
N GLU A 17 -42.94 -18.87 -3.39
CA GLU A 17 -43.61 -19.49 -4.53
C GLU A 17 -43.04 -20.88 -4.85
N LYS A 18 -41.71 -21.01 -4.77
CA LYS A 18 -40.97 -22.23 -5.11
C LYS A 18 -40.03 -22.60 -3.97
N PRO A 19 -40.38 -23.62 -3.15
CA PRO A 19 -39.58 -24.01 -1.98
C PRO A 19 -38.23 -24.59 -2.43
N THR A 20 -37.25 -23.69 -2.57
CA THR A 20 -35.90 -23.99 -3.07
C THR A 20 -34.97 -24.19 -1.87
N LYS A 21 -34.34 -25.37 -1.78
CA LYS A 21 -33.45 -25.70 -0.66
C LYS A 21 -32.02 -25.23 -0.88
N ALA A 22 -31.58 -25.17 -2.13
CA ALA A 22 -30.21 -24.85 -2.51
C ALA A 22 -30.18 -24.01 -3.78
N ILE A 23 -29.25 -23.06 -3.84
CA ILE A 23 -28.99 -22.21 -5.01
C ILE A 23 -27.53 -22.38 -5.38
N PHE A 24 -27.29 -22.76 -6.63
CA PHE A 24 -25.95 -22.80 -7.22
C PHE A 24 -25.49 -21.40 -7.57
N LEU A 25 -24.30 -21.05 -7.11
CA LEU A 25 -23.66 -19.78 -7.40
C LEU A 25 -22.40 -20.02 -8.23
N GLY A 26 -22.19 -19.15 -9.21
CA GLY A 26 -20.97 -19.10 -10.02
C GLY A 26 -19.88 -18.25 -9.36
N THR A 27 -19.74 -18.35 -8.04
CA THR A 27 -18.74 -17.59 -7.27
C THR A 27 -17.45 -18.39 -7.19
N ARG A 28 -16.33 -17.77 -7.53
CA ARG A 28 -14.99 -18.28 -7.22
C ARG A 28 -14.44 -17.60 -5.98
N ILE A 29 -13.52 -18.25 -5.30
CA ILE A 29 -12.89 -17.75 -4.08
C ILE A 29 -12.16 -16.41 -4.30
N GLY A 30 -11.69 -16.13 -5.51
CA GLY A 30 -11.10 -14.85 -5.90
C GLY A 30 -12.10 -13.73 -6.21
N ASP A 31 -13.41 -13.99 -6.19
CA ASP A 31 -14.41 -12.93 -6.40
C ASP A 31 -14.54 -12.03 -5.17
N PRO A 32 -14.76 -10.70 -5.32
CA PRO A 32 -14.79 -9.75 -4.20
C PRO A 32 -15.78 -10.07 -3.07
N ASN A 33 -16.84 -10.83 -3.38
CA ASN A 33 -17.90 -11.19 -2.42
C ASN A 33 -17.76 -12.62 -1.87
N ALA A 34 -16.67 -13.33 -2.18
CA ALA A 34 -16.46 -14.73 -1.83
C ALA A 34 -15.73 -14.93 -0.49
N VAL A 35 -15.26 -13.85 0.15
CA VAL A 35 -14.51 -13.91 1.40
C VAL A 35 -15.30 -14.67 2.47
N GLY A 36 -14.70 -15.73 3.02
CA GLY A 36 -15.31 -16.58 4.06
C GLY A 36 -16.45 -17.48 3.55
N GLN A 37 -16.67 -17.59 2.24
CA GLN A 37 -17.62 -18.57 1.71
C GLN A 37 -16.98 -19.95 1.64
N GLU A 38 -17.74 -20.95 2.07
CA GLU A 38 -17.43 -22.36 1.87
C GLU A 38 -18.17 -22.92 0.65
N GLN A 39 -17.80 -24.13 0.23
CA GLN A 39 -18.45 -24.83 -0.88
C GLN A 39 -19.97 -25.01 -0.64
N PHE A 40 -20.35 -25.16 0.63
CA PHE A 40 -21.73 -25.13 1.11
C PHE A 40 -21.83 -24.13 2.26
N SER A 41 -22.68 -23.12 2.14
CA SER A 41 -22.87 -22.16 3.23
C SER A 41 -24.32 -21.68 3.32
N PRO A 42 -24.88 -21.49 4.54
CA PRO A 42 -26.21 -20.95 4.68
C PRO A 42 -26.26 -19.50 4.17
N SER A 43 -27.43 -19.08 3.69
CA SER A 43 -27.73 -17.68 3.37
C SER A 43 -27.34 -16.75 4.53
N SER A 44 -26.87 -15.54 4.22
CA SER A 44 -26.37 -14.60 5.22
C SER A 44 -27.47 -14.15 6.18
N ILE A 45 -27.09 -13.76 7.40
CA ILE A 45 -28.02 -13.25 8.40
C ILE A 45 -28.86 -12.10 7.82
N GLY A 46 -30.18 -12.18 8.00
CA GLY A 46 -31.12 -11.20 7.45
C GLY A 46 -31.53 -11.46 6.00
N TRP A 47 -31.07 -12.53 5.35
CA TRP A 47 -31.61 -13.02 4.07
C TRP A 47 -32.56 -14.20 4.29
N PRO A 48 -33.53 -14.45 3.39
CA PRO A 48 -34.34 -15.65 3.47
C PRO A 48 -33.48 -16.93 3.44
N PRO A 49 -33.90 -17.99 4.15
CA PRO A 49 -33.08 -19.18 4.35
C PRO A 49 -32.97 -20.03 3.09
N PHE A 50 -31.74 -20.28 2.64
CA PHE A 50 -31.41 -21.30 1.63
C PHE A 50 -29.92 -21.69 1.75
N MET A 51 -29.53 -22.82 1.17
CA MET A 51 -28.13 -23.22 1.05
C MET A 51 -27.49 -22.60 -0.20
N ARG A 52 -26.39 -21.87 -0.04
CA ARG A 52 -25.51 -21.51 -1.16
C ARG A 52 -24.63 -22.70 -1.47
N VAL A 53 -24.59 -23.09 -2.73
CA VAL A 53 -23.68 -24.12 -3.25
C VAL A 53 -22.75 -23.45 -4.24
N ASN A 54 -21.44 -23.56 -4.03
CA ASN A 54 -20.40 -22.93 -4.85
C ASN A 54 -19.53 -24.02 -5.53
N PRO A 55 -19.97 -24.63 -6.65
CA PRO A 55 -19.27 -25.78 -7.25
C PRO A 55 -17.88 -25.45 -7.79
N ILE A 56 -17.70 -24.20 -8.19
CA ILE A 56 -16.47 -23.70 -8.80
C ILE A 56 -15.66 -22.83 -7.84
N LEU A 57 -15.92 -22.93 -6.52
CA LEU A 57 -15.30 -22.05 -5.53
C LEU A 57 -13.78 -22.05 -5.65
N ASP A 58 -13.17 -23.23 -5.76
CA ASP A 58 -11.71 -23.39 -5.83
C ASP A 58 -11.16 -23.42 -7.27
N TRP A 59 -11.97 -23.09 -8.28
CA TRP A 59 -11.50 -23.06 -9.67
C TRP A 59 -10.59 -21.87 -9.91
N SER A 60 -9.43 -22.11 -10.51
CA SER A 60 -8.55 -21.07 -11.00
C SER A 60 -9.09 -20.39 -12.27
N TYR A 61 -8.49 -19.25 -12.64
CA TYR A 61 -8.74 -18.61 -13.94
C TYR A 61 -8.57 -19.59 -15.12
N ARG A 62 -7.55 -20.46 -15.03
CA ARG A 62 -7.26 -21.46 -16.05
C ARG A 62 -8.33 -22.56 -16.09
N ASP A 63 -8.83 -23.00 -14.94
CA ASP A 63 -9.89 -24.03 -14.89
C ASP A 63 -11.18 -23.53 -15.52
N VAL A 64 -11.55 -22.27 -15.25
CA VAL A 64 -12.70 -21.62 -15.87
C VAL A 64 -12.56 -21.59 -17.40
N TRP A 65 -11.42 -21.12 -17.91
CA TRP A 65 -11.21 -21.05 -19.35
C TRP A 65 -11.10 -22.43 -20.00
N ALA A 66 -10.43 -23.39 -19.35
CA ALA A 66 -10.36 -24.77 -19.82
C ALA A 66 -11.77 -25.36 -19.95
N PHE A 67 -12.64 -25.15 -18.97
CA PHE A 67 -14.03 -25.58 -19.03
C PHE A 67 -14.81 -24.87 -20.13
N ILE A 68 -14.76 -23.54 -20.21
CA ILE A 68 -15.48 -22.74 -21.21
C ILE A 68 -15.10 -23.20 -22.63
N LEU A 69 -13.81 -23.36 -22.90
CA LEU A 69 -13.31 -23.75 -24.22
C LEU A 69 -13.63 -25.22 -24.54
N THR A 70 -13.42 -26.14 -23.58
CA THR A 70 -13.67 -27.57 -23.78
C THR A 70 -15.16 -27.85 -23.99
N CYS A 71 -16.02 -27.23 -23.18
CA CYS A 71 -17.47 -27.40 -23.25
C CYS A 71 -18.13 -26.45 -24.28
N LYS A 72 -17.36 -25.62 -24.98
CA LYS A 72 -17.83 -24.65 -25.98
C LYS A 72 -18.95 -23.76 -25.44
N VAL A 73 -18.80 -23.32 -24.19
CA VAL A 73 -19.73 -22.41 -23.54
C VAL A 73 -19.64 -21.05 -24.22
N LYS A 74 -20.78 -20.46 -24.58
CA LYS A 74 -20.80 -19.09 -25.16
C LYS A 74 -20.34 -18.09 -24.10
N TYR A 75 -19.42 -17.21 -24.47
CA TYR A 75 -18.91 -16.12 -23.61
C TYR A 75 -18.93 -14.78 -24.35
N CYS A 76 -18.71 -13.69 -23.62
CA CYS A 76 -18.73 -12.33 -24.17
C CYS A 76 -17.54 -12.07 -25.12
N SER A 77 -17.79 -11.54 -26.32
CA SER A 77 -16.74 -11.30 -27.32
C SER A 77 -15.69 -10.25 -26.92
N LEU A 78 -15.91 -9.49 -25.84
CA LEU A 78 -14.89 -8.62 -25.26
C LEU A 78 -13.71 -9.42 -24.70
N TYR A 79 -13.94 -10.64 -24.23
CA TYR A 79 -12.84 -11.50 -23.78
C TYR A 79 -11.87 -11.83 -24.92
N ASP A 80 -12.31 -11.83 -26.18
CA ASP A 80 -11.41 -12.00 -27.33
C ASP A 80 -10.56 -10.75 -27.63
N GLN A 81 -10.90 -9.61 -27.00
CA GLN A 81 -10.27 -8.29 -27.21
C GLN A 81 -9.39 -7.88 -26.02
N GLY A 82 -8.86 -8.84 -25.26
CA GLY A 82 -7.95 -8.58 -24.14
C GLY A 82 -8.60 -8.22 -22.81
N TYR A 83 -9.94 -8.15 -22.73
CA TYR A 83 -10.61 -7.93 -21.45
C TYR A 83 -10.62 -9.20 -20.62
N THR A 84 -10.00 -9.21 -19.44
CA THR A 84 -9.90 -10.40 -18.58
C THR A 84 -10.90 -10.39 -17.41
N SER A 85 -11.52 -9.24 -17.12
CA SER A 85 -12.60 -9.07 -16.15
C SER A 85 -13.49 -7.90 -16.57
N ILE A 86 -14.82 -8.08 -16.61
CA ILE A 86 -15.77 -7.09 -17.17
C ILE A 86 -16.74 -6.57 -16.12
N GLY A 87 -16.89 -5.25 -16.00
CA GLY A 87 -17.94 -4.63 -15.18
C GLY A 87 -18.48 -3.38 -15.84
N SER A 88 -18.28 -2.20 -15.26
CA SER A 88 -18.86 -0.99 -15.83
C SER A 88 -18.00 -0.42 -16.95
N ILE A 89 -18.61 0.35 -17.83
CA ILE A 89 -17.91 1.05 -18.92
C ILE A 89 -16.87 2.08 -18.41
N TYR A 90 -16.92 2.42 -17.12
CA TYR A 90 -16.03 3.39 -16.48
C TYR A 90 -14.87 2.73 -15.72
N ASP A 91 -14.95 1.44 -15.43
CA ASP A 91 -13.97 0.74 -14.60
C ASP A 91 -13.29 -0.45 -15.30
N THR A 92 -13.49 -0.60 -16.61
CA THR A 92 -13.07 -1.78 -17.36
C THR A 92 -12.25 -1.36 -18.59
N VAL A 93 -11.00 -1.81 -18.65
CA VAL A 93 -10.09 -1.65 -19.80
C VAL A 93 -9.47 -3.01 -20.17
N PRO A 94 -8.94 -3.18 -21.40
CA PRO A 94 -8.18 -4.38 -21.76
C PRO A 94 -6.96 -4.59 -20.85
N ASN A 95 -6.59 -5.85 -20.62
CA ASN A 95 -5.41 -6.20 -19.84
C ASN A 95 -4.14 -5.92 -20.65
N ALA A 96 -3.26 -5.05 -20.14
CA ALA A 96 -2.05 -4.62 -20.83
C ALA A 96 -1.09 -5.79 -21.17
N LEU A 97 -1.10 -6.86 -20.36
CA LEU A 97 -0.27 -8.05 -20.60
C LEU A 97 -0.68 -8.85 -21.84
N LEU A 98 -1.87 -8.59 -22.37
CA LEU A 98 -2.36 -9.21 -23.60
C LEU A 98 -2.09 -8.34 -24.84
N SER A 99 -1.47 -7.16 -24.68
CA SER A 99 -1.17 -6.29 -25.82
C SER A 99 -0.20 -6.95 -26.81
N ILE A 100 -0.42 -6.68 -28.10
CA ILE A 100 0.43 -7.12 -29.20
C ILE A 100 1.18 -5.89 -29.71
N ALA A 101 2.50 -5.92 -29.61
CA ALA A 101 3.35 -4.85 -30.13
C ALA A 101 3.41 -4.93 -31.66
N ASP A 102 2.63 -4.09 -32.36
CA ASP A 102 2.67 -3.98 -33.81
C ASP A 102 3.31 -2.64 -34.22
N SER A 103 4.39 -2.70 -34.99
CA SER A 103 5.19 -1.53 -35.40
C SER A 103 4.60 -0.75 -36.59
N SER A 104 3.37 -1.06 -37.02
CA SER A 104 2.83 -0.54 -38.28
C SER A 104 1.36 -0.07 -38.28
N ASN A 105 0.64 -0.07 -37.15
CA ASN A 105 -0.73 0.45 -37.10
C ASN A 105 -1.07 1.14 -35.77
N SER A 106 -1.76 2.28 -35.86
CA SER A 106 -2.20 3.11 -34.73
C SER A 106 -3.38 2.53 -33.92
N LYS A 107 -3.61 1.22 -33.98
CA LYS A 107 -4.67 0.51 -33.24
C LYS A 107 -4.03 -0.57 -32.38
N GLU A 108 -4.10 -0.41 -31.07
CA GLU A 108 -3.71 -1.44 -30.10
C GLU A 108 -4.54 -2.71 -30.35
N SER A 109 -3.85 -3.83 -30.60
CA SER A 109 -4.47 -5.14 -30.72
C SER A 109 -4.10 -5.99 -29.50
N PHE A 110 -5.03 -6.85 -29.07
CA PHE A 110 -4.88 -7.65 -27.86
C PHE A 110 -5.16 -9.12 -28.15
N LYS A 111 -4.44 -9.99 -27.43
CA LYS A 111 -4.71 -11.43 -27.40
C LYS A 111 -5.99 -11.70 -26.59
N PRO A 112 -6.68 -12.83 -26.86
CA PRO A 112 -7.82 -13.26 -26.06
C PRO A 112 -7.47 -13.50 -24.58
N ALA A 113 -8.46 -13.32 -23.71
CA ALA A 113 -8.35 -13.42 -22.27
C ALA A 113 -7.77 -14.76 -21.79
N TYR A 114 -8.16 -15.87 -22.41
CA TYR A 114 -7.64 -17.21 -22.08
C TYR A 114 -6.13 -17.37 -22.34
N MET A 115 -5.48 -16.42 -23.04
CA MET A 115 -4.04 -16.40 -23.24
C MET A 115 -3.27 -15.67 -22.13
N LEU A 116 -3.94 -15.16 -21.10
CA LEU A 116 -3.29 -14.55 -19.94
C LEU A 116 -2.49 -15.62 -19.19
N SER A 117 -1.18 -15.43 -19.10
CA SER A 117 -0.25 -16.41 -18.50
C SER A 117 -0.41 -16.50 -16.98
N ASP A 118 -0.57 -15.36 -16.31
CA ASP A 118 -0.78 -15.28 -14.87
C ASP A 118 -2.24 -14.92 -14.56
N GLY A 119 -3.01 -15.92 -14.12
CA GLY A 119 -4.42 -15.76 -13.76
C GLY A 119 -4.66 -14.79 -12.60
N ARG A 120 -3.67 -14.55 -11.73
CA ARG A 120 -3.77 -13.58 -10.62
C ARG A 120 -4.02 -12.15 -11.11
N LEU A 121 -3.61 -11.87 -12.35
CA LEU A 121 -3.75 -10.58 -12.99
C LEU A 121 -5.06 -10.45 -13.78
N GLU A 122 -6.02 -11.37 -13.61
CA GLU A 122 -7.32 -11.32 -14.30
C GLU A 122 -8.07 -9.99 -14.10
N ARG A 123 -7.88 -9.32 -12.95
CA ARG A 123 -8.51 -8.05 -12.61
C ARG A 123 -7.64 -6.83 -12.88
N ALA A 124 -6.45 -6.97 -13.48
CA ALA A 124 -5.56 -5.84 -13.76
C ALA A 124 -6.21 -4.76 -14.65
N GLY A 125 -7.20 -5.13 -15.48
CA GLY A 125 -8.01 -4.20 -16.28
C GLY A 125 -9.10 -3.44 -15.51
N ARG A 126 -9.20 -3.60 -14.17
CA ARG A 126 -10.20 -2.93 -13.32
C ARG A 126 -9.72 -1.60 -12.77
N VAL A 127 -9.58 -0.61 -13.66
CA VAL A 127 -9.11 0.74 -13.31
C VAL A 127 -10.25 1.75 -13.43
N LYS A 128 -10.48 2.58 -12.41
CA LYS A 128 -11.45 3.69 -12.51
C LYS A 128 -10.94 4.72 -13.52
N LYS A 129 -11.65 4.91 -14.64
CA LYS A 129 -11.46 6.09 -15.50
C LYS A 129 -11.87 7.31 -14.70
N MET A 130 -10.92 8.18 -14.37
CA MET A 130 -11.26 9.52 -13.90
C MET A 130 -12.04 10.25 -15.01
N PRO A 131 -13.07 11.05 -14.67
CA PRO A 131 -13.80 11.82 -15.67
C PRO A 131 -12.84 12.79 -16.38
N PRO A 132 -13.08 13.08 -17.68
CA PRO A 132 -12.22 13.97 -18.43
C PRO A 132 -12.30 15.37 -17.80
N LYS A 133 -11.16 15.92 -17.38
CA LYS A 133 -11.05 17.37 -17.16
C LYS A 133 -11.24 18.03 -18.52
N CYS A 134 -12.08 19.06 -18.58
CA CYS A 134 -12.27 19.88 -19.76
C CYS A 134 -10.91 20.46 -20.21
N ASP A 135 -10.43 20.02 -21.36
CA ASP A 135 -9.40 20.72 -22.11
C ASP A 135 -10.05 21.85 -22.92
N ASN A 136 -9.58 23.08 -22.68
CA ASN A 136 -9.25 24.06 -23.71
C ASN A 136 -8.93 25.42 -23.07
N VAL A 137 -7.63 25.70 -22.87
CA VAL A 137 -7.03 26.93 -23.42
C VAL A 137 -5.62 26.56 -23.86
N SER A 138 -5.43 26.43 -25.17
CA SER A 138 -4.11 26.45 -25.78
C SER A 138 -3.49 27.83 -25.59
N LEU A 139 -2.40 27.90 -24.82
CA LEU A 139 -1.40 28.94 -24.95
C LEU A 139 -0.08 28.24 -25.26
N ASN A 140 0.23 28.20 -26.56
CA ASN A 140 1.57 27.95 -27.05
C ASN A 140 2.51 28.97 -26.41
N ASN A 141 3.46 28.48 -25.61
CA ASN A 141 4.86 28.91 -25.69
C ASN A 141 5.72 27.88 -24.95
N GLY A 142 6.71 27.35 -25.67
CA GLY A 142 7.54 26.24 -25.23
C GLY A 142 8.31 26.52 -23.94
N VAL A 143 8.11 25.63 -22.97
CA VAL A 143 9.09 25.27 -21.95
C VAL A 143 8.97 23.77 -21.76
N THR A 144 10.02 23.05 -22.12
CA THR A 144 10.23 21.64 -21.82
C THR A 144 10.30 21.42 -20.31
N GLY A 145 9.53 20.47 -19.80
CA GLY A 145 9.73 19.86 -18.48
C GLY A 145 9.07 20.59 -17.31
N VAL A 146 7.79 20.30 -17.07
CA VAL A 146 7.17 20.53 -15.76
C VAL A 146 7.32 19.23 -14.97
N THR A 147 8.38 19.13 -14.17
CA THR A 147 8.45 18.15 -13.08
C THR A 147 7.37 18.49 -12.05
N PRO A 148 6.57 17.54 -11.55
CA PRO A 148 5.64 17.83 -10.47
C PRO A 148 6.46 18.22 -9.24
N SER A 149 6.26 19.43 -8.76
CA SER A 149 6.91 20.03 -7.57
C SER A 149 6.42 19.42 -6.25
N GLY A 150 6.13 18.11 -6.22
CA GLY A 150 5.59 17.39 -5.06
C GLY A 150 6.70 16.66 -4.31
N PHE A 151 6.67 16.71 -2.98
CA PHE A 151 7.46 15.81 -2.15
C PHE A 151 6.82 14.42 -2.21
N PHE A 152 7.62 13.39 -2.45
CA PHE A 152 7.17 12.02 -2.23
C PHE A 152 7.01 11.80 -0.73
N THR A 153 5.86 11.25 -0.35
CA THR A 153 5.42 11.07 1.02
C THR A 153 5.39 9.61 1.41
N ALA A 154 5.79 9.34 2.65
CA ALA A 154 5.72 8.03 3.24
C ALA A 154 4.94 8.05 4.56
N SER A 155 4.27 6.95 4.86
CA SER A 155 3.75 6.67 6.21
C SER A 155 4.34 5.38 6.74
N ILE A 156 4.52 5.30 8.06
CA ILE A 156 5.02 4.11 8.75
C ILE A 156 3.94 3.61 9.70
N ILE A 157 3.61 2.32 9.61
CA ILE A 157 2.65 1.65 10.49
C ILE A 157 3.40 0.56 11.23
N VAL A 158 3.39 0.63 12.57
CA VAL A 158 4.00 -0.38 13.43
C VAL A 158 2.89 -1.26 14.00
N VAL A 159 2.97 -2.57 13.78
CA VAL A 159 2.02 -3.56 14.28
C VAL A 159 2.67 -4.26 15.46
N ALA A 160 2.36 -3.78 16.67
CA ALA A 160 3.05 -4.21 17.90
C ALA A 160 2.27 -3.84 19.17
N ASP A 161 1.62 -4.83 19.78
CA ASP A 161 0.93 -4.66 21.07
C ASP A 161 1.90 -4.30 22.21
N GLU A 162 3.12 -4.82 22.21
CA GLU A 162 4.14 -4.58 23.24
C GLU A 162 4.60 -3.12 23.30
N ILE A 163 4.54 -2.40 22.18
CA ILE A 163 4.78 -0.95 22.16
C ILE A 163 3.57 -0.23 22.77
N LEU A 164 2.35 -0.65 22.43
CA LEU A 164 1.12 -0.08 23.02
C LEU A 164 1.00 -0.36 24.51
N PHE A 165 1.52 -1.48 25.00
CA PHE A 165 1.60 -1.82 26.41
C PHE A 165 2.71 -1.08 27.15
N GLY A 166 3.60 -0.38 26.43
CA GLY A 166 4.74 0.31 27.01
C GLY A 166 5.83 -0.62 27.55
N THR A 167 5.81 -1.90 27.16
CA THR A 167 6.83 -2.88 27.58
C THR A 167 8.06 -2.85 26.69
N THR A 168 8.00 -2.18 25.53
CA THR A 168 9.10 -2.09 24.57
C THR A 168 9.17 -0.70 23.95
N GLU A 169 10.38 -0.15 23.84
CA GLU A 169 10.65 1.10 23.14
C GLU A 169 10.92 0.83 21.65
N ASP A 170 10.22 1.53 20.76
CA ASP A 170 10.48 1.44 19.32
C ASP A 170 11.76 2.19 18.94
N LYS A 171 12.62 1.50 18.19
CA LYS A 171 13.83 2.07 17.57
C LYS A 171 13.81 2.01 16.04
N LEU A 172 12.87 1.24 15.48
CA LEU A 172 12.83 0.97 14.04
C LEU A 172 12.25 2.15 13.27
N VAL A 173 11.21 2.81 13.79
CA VAL A 173 10.62 4.00 13.17
C VAL A 173 11.67 5.09 13.05
N GLN A 174 12.44 5.36 14.10
CA GLN A 174 13.46 6.40 14.08
C GLN A 174 14.51 6.12 12.98
N ALA A 175 14.99 4.88 12.89
CA ALA A 175 15.95 4.46 11.89
C ALA A 175 15.39 4.56 10.45
N LEU A 176 14.14 4.13 10.24
CA LEU A 176 13.47 4.21 8.94
C LEU A 176 13.21 5.65 8.50
N CYS A 177 12.78 6.52 9.43
CA CYS A 177 12.63 7.95 9.17
C CYS A 177 13.95 8.58 8.69
N LYS A 178 15.07 8.31 9.37
CA LYS A 178 16.40 8.81 8.96
C LYS A 178 16.74 8.34 7.54
N LYS A 179 16.49 7.06 7.24
CA LYS A 179 16.73 6.46 5.92
C LYS A 179 15.87 7.08 4.81
N LEU A 180 14.58 7.30 5.06
CA LEU A 180 13.67 7.96 4.11
C LEU A 180 14.07 9.42 3.83
N TYR A 181 14.40 10.17 4.88
CA TYR A 181 14.88 11.56 4.73
C TYR A 181 16.19 11.63 3.94
N ALA A 182 17.08 10.66 4.12
CA ALA A 182 18.35 10.57 3.40
C ALA A 182 18.19 10.32 1.89
N ILE A 183 17.05 9.77 1.45
CA ILE A 183 16.70 9.65 0.02
C ILE A 183 15.68 10.69 -0.44
N GLY A 184 15.37 11.68 0.40
CA GLY A 184 14.51 12.81 0.07
C GLY A 184 13.00 12.55 0.16
N TRP A 185 12.58 11.48 0.84
CA TRP A 185 11.18 11.16 1.11
C TRP A 185 10.73 11.76 2.45
N GLN A 186 9.54 12.38 2.45
CA GLN A 186 8.97 12.99 3.63
C GLN A 186 8.08 12.00 4.37
N VAL A 187 8.39 11.68 5.62
CA VAL A 187 7.48 10.92 6.49
C VAL A 187 6.41 11.86 7.02
N THR A 188 5.14 11.64 6.66
CA THR A 188 4.01 12.49 7.09
C THR A 188 3.19 11.86 8.21
N HIS A 189 3.32 10.56 8.41
CA HIS A 189 2.54 9.84 9.42
C HIS A 189 3.30 8.66 9.99
N VAL A 190 3.18 8.48 11.30
CA VAL A 190 3.59 7.27 12.01
C VAL A 190 2.44 6.86 12.92
N ALA A 191 2.03 5.59 12.86
CA ALA A 191 1.03 5.02 13.75
C ALA A 191 1.54 3.71 14.34
N VAL A 192 1.19 3.44 15.59
CA VAL A 192 1.32 2.12 16.22
C VAL A 192 -0.08 1.56 16.36
N VAL A 193 -0.32 0.37 15.83
CA VAL A 193 -1.61 -0.30 15.82
C VAL A 193 -1.53 -1.64 16.53
N ARG A 194 -2.69 -2.12 16.98
CA ARG A 194 -2.86 -3.41 17.63
C ARG A 194 -2.54 -4.55 16.67
N ASN A 195 -2.17 -5.70 17.23
CA ASN A 195 -2.00 -6.96 16.49
C ASN A 195 -3.36 -7.58 16.10
N GLU A 196 -4.23 -6.76 15.49
CA GLU A 196 -5.60 -7.11 15.09
C GLU A 196 -5.80 -6.74 13.61
N ILE A 197 -6.35 -7.67 12.83
CA ILE A 197 -6.55 -7.51 11.37
C ILE A 197 -7.26 -6.19 11.03
N ASP A 198 -8.30 -5.86 11.80
CA ASP A 198 -9.13 -4.68 11.56
C ASP A 198 -8.36 -3.38 11.85
N SER A 199 -7.56 -3.37 12.91
CA SER A 199 -6.71 -2.23 13.27
C SER A 199 -5.67 -1.95 12.18
N VAL A 200 -5.02 -3.00 11.66
CA VAL A 200 -4.08 -2.87 10.54
C VAL A 200 -4.80 -2.42 9.28
N ALA A 201 -5.94 -3.04 8.94
CA ALA A 201 -6.68 -2.76 7.72
C ALA A 201 -7.18 -1.31 7.66
N GLU A 202 -7.71 -0.77 8.77
CA GLU A 202 -8.18 0.62 8.82
C GLU A 202 -7.07 1.63 8.59
N GLU A 203 -5.89 1.42 9.19
CA GLU A 203 -4.76 2.32 9.01
C GLU A 203 -4.16 2.19 7.61
N VAL A 204 -4.02 0.97 7.07
CA VAL A 204 -3.57 0.77 5.69
C VAL A 204 -4.55 1.39 4.69
N GLU A 205 -5.86 1.22 4.85
CA GLU A 205 -6.88 1.80 3.96
C GLU A 205 -6.76 3.32 3.90
N ARG A 206 -6.56 3.95 5.06
CA ARG A 206 -6.37 5.40 5.15
C ARG A 206 -5.08 5.80 4.44
N ARG A 207 -3.96 5.15 4.74
CA ARG A 207 -2.64 5.58 4.28
C ARG A 207 -2.36 5.27 2.83
N LYS A 208 -2.81 4.14 2.30
CA LYS A 208 -2.57 3.75 0.90
C LYS A 208 -3.11 4.79 -0.10
N SER A 209 -4.12 5.57 0.30
CA SER A 209 -4.73 6.62 -0.52
C SER A 209 -4.12 8.01 -0.35
N THR A 210 -3.48 8.28 0.80
CA THR A 210 -2.94 9.61 1.13
C THR A 210 -1.43 9.71 0.96
N ASN A 211 -0.73 8.59 0.84
CA ASN A 211 0.72 8.52 0.81
C ASN A 211 1.21 7.75 -0.41
N ASP A 212 2.37 8.17 -0.94
CA ASP A 212 2.98 7.53 -2.10
C ASP A 212 3.52 6.13 -1.75
N MET A 213 4.00 5.95 -0.52
CA MET A 213 4.45 4.66 0.02
C MET A 213 4.03 4.48 1.47
N VAL A 214 3.65 3.25 1.83
CA VAL A 214 3.35 2.85 3.21
C VAL A 214 4.32 1.76 3.61
N PHE A 215 4.99 1.92 4.75
CA PHE A 215 5.87 0.90 5.32
C PHE A 215 5.19 0.28 6.53
N LEU A 216 5.01 -1.04 6.52
CA LEU A 216 4.60 -1.78 7.69
C LEU A 216 5.84 -2.38 8.39
N LEU A 217 5.91 -2.20 9.70
CA LEU A 217 6.90 -2.81 10.59
C LEU A 217 6.18 -3.75 11.56
N GLY A 218 6.65 -4.98 11.68
CA GLY A 218 6.07 -5.98 12.58
C GLY A 218 4.82 -6.69 12.03
N GLY A 219 4.29 -7.61 12.84
CA GLY A 219 3.10 -8.41 12.53
C GLY A 219 3.24 -9.33 11.31
N PHE A 220 4.46 -9.72 10.95
CA PHE A 220 4.72 -10.65 9.84
C PHE A 220 5.60 -11.81 10.30
N GLY A 221 5.06 -13.03 10.22
CA GLY A 221 5.64 -14.22 10.81
C GLY A 221 4.61 -15.34 10.92
N PRO A 222 4.96 -16.48 11.56
CA PRO A 222 4.10 -17.65 11.68
C PRO A 222 3.17 -17.60 12.90
N MET A 223 3.19 -16.52 13.69
CA MET A 223 2.41 -16.45 14.92
C MET A 223 0.99 -15.93 14.67
N PRO A 224 -0.01 -16.32 15.50
CA PRO A 224 -1.36 -15.79 15.37
C PRO A 224 -1.46 -14.27 15.48
N SER A 225 -0.47 -13.62 16.13
CA SER A 225 -0.34 -12.16 16.21
C SER A 225 0.18 -11.52 14.92
N ASP A 226 0.69 -12.30 13.97
CA ASP A 226 1.24 -11.82 12.70
C ASP A 226 0.14 -11.54 11.68
N VAL A 227 -0.58 -10.45 11.92
CA VAL A 227 -1.79 -10.08 11.17
C VAL A 227 -1.54 -9.14 9.99
N SER A 228 -0.31 -8.74 9.70
CA SER A 228 0.02 -7.68 8.72
C SER A 228 -0.46 -8.00 7.31
N SER A 229 -0.19 -9.22 6.83
CA SER A 229 -0.66 -9.68 5.50
C SER A 229 -2.18 -9.68 5.42
N ALA A 230 -2.86 -10.16 6.47
CA ALA A 230 -4.33 -10.20 6.53
C ALA A 230 -4.95 -8.80 6.56
N GLY A 231 -4.36 -7.88 7.33
CA GLY A 231 -4.79 -6.49 7.39
C GLY A 231 -4.64 -5.78 6.05
N ILE A 232 -3.51 -6.00 5.35
CA ILE A 232 -3.30 -5.50 3.99
C ILE A 232 -4.33 -6.09 3.03
N ALA A 233 -4.54 -7.41 3.03
CA ALA A 233 -5.54 -8.05 2.17
C ALA A 233 -6.93 -7.43 2.37
N LYS A 234 -7.35 -7.27 3.63
CA LYS A 234 -8.63 -6.63 3.99
C LYS A 234 -8.71 -5.19 3.50
N ALA A 235 -7.65 -4.38 3.68
CA ALA A 235 -7.61 -3.01 3.20
C ALA A 235 -7.71 -2.94 1.67
N PHE A 236 -7.01 -3.82 0.93
CA PHE A 236 -7.09 -3.82 -0.52
C PHE A 236 -8.35 -4.50 -1.09
N GLY A 237 -9.19 -5.10 -0.24
CA GLY A 237 -10.37 -5.83 -0.66
C GLY A 237 -10.03 -7.07 -1.48
N VAL A 238 -8.88 -7.69 -1.21
CA VAL A 238 -8.41 -8.93 -1.84
C VAL A 238 -8.38 -10.04 -0.79
N ARG A 239 -8.39 -11.31 -1.23
CA ARG A 239 -8.25 -12.44 -0.32
C ARG A 239 -6.79 -12.69 0.02
N LEU A 240 -6.56 -13.39 1.13
CA LEU A 240 -5.32 -14.12 1.35
C LEU A 240 -5.37 -15.45 0.58
N ALA A 241 -4.29 -15.76 -0.12
CA ALA A 241 -4.10 -17.06 -0.77
C ALA A 241 -2.68 -17.55 -0.51
N PRO A 242 -2.46 -18.88 -0.45
CA PRO A 242 -1.10 -19.42 -0.45
C PRO A 242 -0.36 -18.95 -1.70
N ASP A 243 0.83 -18.38 -1.51
CA ASP A 243 1.75 -18.06 -2.58
C ASP A 243 2.77 -19.21 -2.72
N GLU A 244 2.69 -19.93 -3.84
CA GLU A 244 3.49 -21.14 -4.08
C GLU A 244 5.00 -20.84 -4.10
N GLU A 245 5.40 -19.69 -4.67
CA GLU A 245 6.79 -19.25 -4.73
C GLU A 245 7.30 -18.98 -3.31
N PHE A 246 6.57 -18.19 -2.53
CA PHE A 246 6.96 -17.90 -1.15
C PHE A 246 6.94 -19.15 -0.25
N GLU A 247 5.99 -20.07 -0.46
CA GLU A 247 5.97 -21.35 0.25
C GLU A 247 7.22 -22.19 -0.04
N GLU A 248 7.67 -22.23 -1.29
CA GLU A 248 8.91 -22.91 -1.66
C GLU A 248 10.14 -22.29 -0.98
N TYR A 249 10.22 -20.96 -0.91
CA TYR A 249 11.27 -20.26 -0.13
C TYR A 249 11.26 -20.65 1.35
N LEU A 250 10.08 -20.62 1.97
CA LEU A 250 9.93 -20.98 3.39
C LEU A 250 10.33 -22.44 3.64
N ARG A 251 10.01 -23.35 2.71
CA ARG A 251 10.40 -24.76 2.80
C ARG A 251 11.91 -24.96 2.74
N HIS A 252 12.62 -24.19 1.91
CA HIS A 252 14.09 -24.21 1.87
C HIS A 252 14.72 -23.67 3.15
N LEU A 253 14.11 -22.64 3.75
CA LEU A 253 14.64 -21.99 4.96
C LEU A 253 14.40 -22.82 6.24
N ILE A 254 13.20 -23.35 6.41
CA ILE A 254 12.72 -24.02 7.64
C ILE A 254 12.92 -25.55 7.56
N GLY A 255 13.10 -26.08 6.35
CA GLY A 255 13.20 -27.52 6.09
C GLY A 255 11.90 -28.27 6.40
N LYS A 256 12.01 -29.55 6.79
CA LYS A 256 10.86 -30.41 7.13
C LYS A 256 10.24 -30.13 8.51
N HIS A 257 10.63 -29.06 9.20
CA HIS A 257 10.13 -28.73 10.54
C HIS A 257 8.79 -28.00 10.54
N CYS A 258 8.14 -27.83 9.38
CA CYS A 258 6.77 -27.32 9.32
C CYS A 258 5.83 -28.33 9.98
N VAL A 259 5.23 -27.95 11.12
CA VAL A 259 4.24 -28.76 11.82
C VAL A 259 2.85 -28.25 11.42
N GLY A 260 2.19 -28.94 10.49
CA GLY A 260 0.85 -28.59 10.01
C GLY A 260 0.68 -28.77 8.49
N ASP A 261 -0.57 -28.79 8.03
CA ASP A 261 -0.90 -29.03 6.60
C ASP A 261 -0.61 -27.82 5.69
N ARG A 262 -0.49 -26.60 6.25
CA ARG A 262 -0.26 -25.34 5.50
C ARG A 262 0.62 -24.36 6.28
N ASN A 263 1.46 -23.62 5.58
CA ASN A 263 2.28 -22.56 6.16
C ASN A 263 1.52 -21.23 6.14
N GLU A 264 1.07 -20.74 7.29
CA GLU A 264 0.30 -19.49 7.38
C GLU A 264 1.09 -18.26 6.91
N MET A 265 2.44 -18.28 7.03
CA MET A 265 3.28 -17.22 6.48
C MET A 265 3.18 -17.11 4.95
N ALA A 266 2.86 -18.22 4.27
CA ALA A 266 2.68 -18.24 2.82
C ALA A 266 1.35 -17.62 2.36
N LEU A 267 0.45 -17.27 3.28
CA LEU A 267 -0.80 -16.60 2.95
C LEU A 267 -0.55 -15.12 2.68
N LEU A 268 -0.59 -14.73 1.40
CA LEU A 268 -0.32 -13.36 0.94
C LEU A 268 -1.53 -12.76 0.20
N PRO A 269 -1.67 -11.41 0.16
CA PRO A 269 -2.73 -10.73 -0.59
C PRO A 269 -2.74 -11.07 -2.10
N GLU A 270 -3.74 -11.82 -2.55
CA GLU A 270 -3.80 -12.33 -3.92
C GLU A 270 -3.90 -11.20 -4.96
N GLY A 271 -3.10 -11.32 -6.04
CA GLY A 271 -3.18 -10.46 -7.22
C GLY A 271 -2.52 -9.09 -7.06
N ILE A 272 -2.02 -8.76 -5.86
CA ILE A 272 -1.33 -7.49 -5.60
C ILE A 272 0.05 -7.67 -4.96
N THR A 273 0.38 -8.88 -4.52
CA THR A 273 1.68 -9.19 -3.92
C THR A 273 2.76 -9.30 -4.98
N GLU A 274 3.85 -8.57 -4.74
CA GLU A 274 5.12 -8.64 -5.43
C GLU A 274 6.18 -9.11 -4.41
N LEU A 275 6.83 -10.23 -4.70
CA LEU A 275 7.99 -10.71 -3.95
C LEU A 275 9.25 -10.07 -4.52
N LEU A 276 9.94 -9.30 -3.70
CA LEU A 276 11.14 -8.57 -4.09
C LEU A 276 12.37 -9.34 -3.58
N HIS A 277 12.94 -10.16 -4.47
CA HIS A 277 14.06 -11.05 -4.15
C HIS A 277 15.39 -10.30 -4.08
N HIS A 278 16.22 -10.69 -3.12
CA HIS A 278 17.58 -10.18 -3.01
C HIS A 278 18.50 -11.24 -2.38
N GLU A 279 19.69 -11.45 -2.94
CA GLU A 279 20.62 -12.52 -2.52
C GLU A 279 21.09 -12.40 -1.06
N LYS A 280 21.11 -11.17 -0.53
CA LYS A 280 21.50 -10.89 0.86
C LYS A 280 20.38 -11.15 1.89
N LEU A 281 19.15 -11.42 1.44
CA LEU A 281 18.01 -11.62 2.32
C LEU A 281 17.58 -13.09 2.35
N PRO A 282 17.30 -13.65 3.54
CA PRO A 282 16.79 -15.02 3.67
C PRO A 282 15.37 -15.16 3.12
N LEU A 283 14.57 -14.09 3.17
CA LEU A 283 13.21 -14.02 2.65
C LEU A 283 13.09 -12.79 1.71
N PRO A 284 12.31 -12.88 0.62
CA PRO A 284 12.00 -11.71 -0.19
C PRO A 284 11.29 -10.63 0.64
N LEU A 285 11.49 -9.36 0.27
CA LEU A 285 10.64 -8.30 0.78
C LEU A 285 9.27 -8.40 0.13
N ILE A 286 8.21 -8.11 0.87
CA ILE A 286 6.84 -8.22 0.36
C ILE A 286 6.29 -6.83 0.10
N LYS A 287 5.89 -6.59 -1.15
CA LYS A 287 5.21 -5.37 -1.58
C LYS A 287 3.78 -5.71 -2.03
N CYS A 288 2.81 -4.94 -1.57
CA CYS A 288 1.40 -5.07 -1.95
C CYS A 288 0.90 -3.70 -2.41
N GLY A 289 0.81 -3.47 -3.72
CA GLY A 289 0.55 -2.13 -4.25
C GLY A 289 1.63 -1.13 -3.81
N ASN A 290 1.24 -0.08 -3.07
CA ASN A 290 2.16 0.90 -2.47
C ASN A 290 2.46 0.63 -0.98
N VAL A 291 2.26 -0.60 -0.50
CA VAL A 291 2.60 -1.01 0.86
C VAL A 291 3.79 -1.97 0.84
N ILE A 292 4.82 -1.73 1.64
CA ILE A 292 5.98 -2.60 1.81
C ILE A 292 6.01 -3.12 3.25
N ILE A 293 6.12 -4.43 3.41
CA ILE A 293 6.31 -5.06 4.71
C ILE A 293 7.81 -5.21 4.95
N LEU A 294 8.29 -4.65 6.07
CA LEU A 294 9.66 -4.79 6.56
C LEU A 294 9.64 -5.66 7.82
N ALA A 295 9.99 -6.93 7.67
CA ALA A 295 9.97 -7.94 8.74
C ALA A 295 11.21 -7.87 9.65
N ALA A 296 11.78 -6.68 9.84
CA ALA A 296 12.98 -6.49 10.65
C ALA A 296 12.64 -6.50 12.15
N THR A 297 13.39 -7.25 12.94
CA THR A 297 13.24 -7.30 14.42
C THR A 297 14.15 -6.31 15.14
N ASN A 298 15.18 -5.81 14.45
CA ASN A 298 16.15 -4.89 14.99
C ASN A 298 16.70 -3.93 13.91
N VAL A 299 17.41 -2.88 14.34
CA VAL A 299 17.90 -1.82 13.44
C VAL A 299 18.92 -2.34 12.42
N SER A 300 19.67 -3.39 12.76
CA SER A 300 20.64 -4.02 11.84
C SER A 300 19.91 -4.70 10.69
N GLU A 301 18.90 -5.53 10.99
CA GLU A 301 18.06 -6.18 9.98
C GLU A 301 17.30 -5.17 9.13
N LEU A 302 16.76 -4.11 9.74
CA LEU A 302 16.11 -3.02 9.00
C LEU A 302 17.11 -2.34 8.06
N GLY A 303 18.35 -2.15 8.51
CA GLY A 303 19.47 -1.68 7.71
C GLY A 303 19.66 -2.50 6.45
N THR A 304 19.84 -3.82 6.62
CA THR A 304 20.03 -4.76 5.53
C THR A 304 18.84 -4.78 4.57
N GLN A 305 17.61 -4.89 5.08
CA GLN A 305 16.39 -4.90 4.25
C GLN A 305 16.25 -3.61 3.43
N TRP A 306 16.52 -2.46 4.05
CA TRP A 306 16.50 -1.17 3.37
C TRP A 306 17.53 -1.06 2.26
N ASP A 307 18.77 -1.47 2.53
CA ASP A 307 19.84 -1.37 1.55
C ASP A 307 19.53 -2.29 0.35
N CYS A 308 19.02 -3.50 0.61
CA CYS A 308 18.54 -4.41 -0.43
C CYS A 308 17.39 -3.79 -1.25
N LEU A 309 16.40 -3.16 -0.60
CA LEU A 309 15.29 -2.49 -1.29
C LEU A 309 15.78 -1.39 -2.26
N LEU A 310 16.85 -0.68 -1.90
CA LEU A 310 17.45 0.37 -2.74
C LEU A 310 18.39 -0.15 -3.83
N GLU A 311 18.88 -1.39 -3.71
CA GLU A 311 19.73 -2.06 -4.70
C GLU A 311 18.92 -2.76 -5.80
N LEU A 312 17.61 -2.98 -5.58
CA LEU A 312 16.73 -3.60 -6.58
C LEU A 312 16.70 -2.83 -7.92
N PRO A 313 16.81 -3.51 -9.08
CA PRO A 313 16.75 -2.87 -10.39
C PRO A 313 15.46 -2.08 -10.64
N SER A 314 14.33 -2.64 -10.16
CA SER A 314 13.00 -2.03 -10.21
C SER A 314 12.56 -1.55 -8.84
N THR A 315 13.44 -0.88 -8.09
CA THR A 315 13.11 -0.35 -6.77
C THR A 315 11.91 0.61 -6.87
N PRO A 316 10.90 0.48 -5.98
CA PRO A 316 9.78 1.41 -5.95
C PRO A 316 10.15 2.78 -5.37
N LEU A 317 11.38 2.95 -4.86
CA LEU A 317 11.83 4.18 -4.21
C LEU A 317 12.73 5.00 -5.13
N VAL A 318 12.25 6.19 -5.50
CA VAL A 318 13.05 7.17 -6.26
C VAL A 318 14.02 7.88 -5.33
N ARG A 319 15.30 7.93 -5.70
CA ARG A 319 16.30 8.74 -4.97
C ARG A 319 16.16 10.21 -5.38
N LEU A 320 15.80 11.05 -4.42
CA LEU A 320 15.61 12.49 -4.60
C LEU A 320 16.68 13.26 -3.84
N THR A 321 16.67 14.59 -3.95
CA THR A 321 17.50 15.46 -3.11
C THR A 321 17.22 15.17 -1.62
N PRO A 322 18.24 14.76 -0.85
CA PRO A 322 18.09 14.46 0.57
C PRO A 322 17.63 15.69 1.36
N PHE A 323 16.96 15.44 2.48
CA PHE A 323 16.77 16.49 3.46
C PHE A 323 18.08 16.75 4.20
N THR A 324 18.40 18.02 4.39
CA THR A 324 19.49 18.48 5.26
C THR A 324 18.89 19.26 6.42
N SER A 325 19.66 19.36 7.50
CA SER A 325 19.25 20.11 8.68
C SER A 325 20.36 20.98 9.24
N LYS A 326 19.97 22.06 9.90
CA LYS A 326 20.83 22.91 10.70
C LYS A 326 20.16 23.16 12.05
N TYR A 327 20.96 23.20 13.11
CA TYR A 327 20.45 23.37 14.47
C TYR A 327 21.14 24.54 15.15
N LEU A 328 20.35 25.41 15.75
CA LEU A 328 20.82 26.51 16.59
C LEU A 328 20.35 26.29 18.02
N SER A 329 21.15 26.68 19.00
CA SER A 329 20.80 26.66 20.41
C SER A 329 20.75 28.08 20.98
N THR A 330 19.82 28.33 21.89
CA THR A 330 19.70 29.63 22.57
C THR A 330 19.17 29.49 24.00
N MET A 331 19.47 30.49 24.84
CA MET A 331 18.92 30.59 26.20
C MET A 331 17.63 31.41 26.29
N LEU A 332 17.20 32.03 25.18
CA LEU A 332 15.91 32.72 25.11
C LEU A 332 14.76 31.81 25.52
N SER A 333 13.74 32.38 26.15
CA SER A 333 12.49 31.70 26.46
C SER A 333 11.62 31.49 25.21
N ASP A 334 10.65 30.57 25.30
CA ASP A 334 9.76 30.26 24.20
C ASP A 334 8.90 31.48 23.82
N VAL A 335 8.54 32.32 24.78
CA VAL A 335 7.77 33.56 24.57
C VAL A 335 8.57 34.56 23.75
N GLU A 336 9.84 34.78 24.11
CA GLU A 336 10.72 35.76 23.44
C GLU A 336 10.96 35.40 21.96
N ILE A 337 11.03 34.11 21.62
CA ILE A 337 11.34 33.67 20.26
C ILE A 337 10.10 33.40 19.40
N SER A 338 8.95 33.11 20.02
CA SER A 338 7.73 32.61 19.34
C SER A 338 7.29 33.45 18.14
N GLN A 339 7.24 34.79 18.29
CA GLN A 339 6.80 35.68 17.22
C GLN A 339 7.76 35.68 16.03
N THR A 340 9.07 35.67 16.30
CA THR A 340 10.10 35.62 15.24
C THR A 340 10.06 34.29 14.50
N ILE A 341 9.92 33.17 15.22
CA ILE A 341 9.78 31.84 14.60
C ILE A 341 8.52 31.79 13.73
N SER A 342 7.38 32.29 14.23
CA SER A 342 6.13 32.32 13.48
C SER A 342 6.26 33.10 12.17
N LYS A 343 6.97 34.24 12.21
CA LYS A 343 7.26 35.04 11.01
C LYS A 343 8.17 34.29 10.04
N LEU A 344 9.20 33.61 10.54
CA LEU A 344 10.11 32.82 9.69
C LEU A 344 9.41 31.66 9.02
N CYS A 345 8.49 30.96 9.70
CA CYS A 345 7.70 29.89 9.08
C CYS A 345 6.87 30.38 7.88
N LEU A 346 6.42 31.65 7.91
CA LEU A 346 5.71 32.26 6.78
C LEU A 346 6.64 32.70 5.65
N GLU A 347 7.85 33.16 5.99
CA GLU A 347 8.87 33.63 5.03
C GLU A 347 9.56 32.45 4.31
N PHE A 348 9.69 31.30 4.98
CA PHE A 348 10.34 30.09 4.48
C PHE A 348 9.39 28.87 4.52
N PRO A 349 8.31 28.86 3.72
CA PRO A 349 7.30 27.79 3.77
C PRO A 349 7.83 26.43 3.29
N ASP A 350 8.97 26.40 2.63
CA ASP A 350 9.68 25.21 2.16
C ASP A 350 10.61 24.59 3.21
N ILE A 351 10.81 25.26 4.35
CA ILE A 351 11.67 24.82 5.46
C ILE A 351 10.80 24.51 6.67
N HIS A 352 10.96 23.32 7.22
CA HIS A 352 10.38 22.99 8.51
C HIS A 352 11.24 23.61 9.63
N ILE A 353 10.67 24.58 10.35
CA ILE A 353 11.31 25.23 11.49
C ILE A 353 10.67 24.72 12.78
N GLY A 354 11.43 23.90 13.52
CA GLY A 354 11.03 23.31 14.79
C GLY A 354 11.73 23.96 15.98
N CYS A 355 11.11 23.87 17.16
CA CYS A 355 11.66 24.36 18.42
C CYS A 355 11.47 23.29 19.49
N GLN A 356 12.56 22.82 20.11
CA GLN A 356 12.50 21.77 21.12
C GLN A 356 13.46 22.05 22.29
N ARG A 357 12.97 21.80 23.52
CA ARG A 357 13.82 21.74 24.71
C ARG A 357 13.90 20.31 25.22
N LYS A 358 15.12 19.89 25.57
CA LYS A 358 15.32 18.60 26.26
C LYS A 358 14.79 18.65 27.71
N PHE A 359 14.91 19.80 28.36
CA PHE A 359 14.35 20.10 29.69
C PHE A 359 14.00 21.59 29.75
N ARG A 360 13.03 21.98 30.60
CA ARG A 360 12.60 23.39 30.72
C ARG A 360 13.73 24.37 31.05
N VAL A 361 14.75 23.91 31.78
CA VAL A 361 15.91 24.71 32.20
C VAL A 361 17.09 24.66 31.21
N LYS A 362 17.00 23.89 30.13
CA LYS A 362 18.06 23.75 29.13
C LYS A 362 17.85 24.69 27.94
N PRO A 363 18.92 24.96 27.15
CA PRO A 363 18.80 25.73 25.93
C PRO A 363 17.70 25.20 25.01
N LEU A 364 16.99 26.13 24.36
CA LEU A 364 16.10 25.82 23.26
C LEU A 364 16.93 25.46 22.04
N VAL A 365 16.62 24.33 21.40
CA VAL A 365 17.17 23.95 20.11
C VAL A 365 16.15 24.29 19.04
N ILE A 366 16.53 25.14 18.09
CA ILE A 366 15.77 25.42 16.88
C ILE A 366 16.34 24.54 15.77
N SER A 367 15.48 23.78 15.12
CA SER A 367 15.82 22.95 13.96
C SER A 367 15.29 23.59 12.68
N PHE A 368 16.13 23.63 11.65
CA PHE A 368 15.76 24.01 10.29
C PHE A 368 15.97 22.78 9.41
N VAL A 369 14.91 22.26 8.79
CA VAL A 369 14.96 21.03 7.99
C VAL A 369 14.32 21.29 6.63
N GLY A 370 15.03 20.94 5.55
CA GLY A 370 14.58 21.19 4.17
C GLY A 370 15.52 20.57 3.15
N LYS A 371 15.24 20.75 1.85
CA LYS A 371 16.07 20.19 0.76
C LYS A 371 17.12 21.16 0.23
N ASP A 372 16.92 22.46 0.41
CA ASP A 372 17.82 23.50 -0.06
C ASP A 372 18.68 24.02 1.10
N LYS A 373 19.97 23.68 1.07
CA LYS A 373 20.95 24.07 2.09
C LYS A 373 21.12 25.59 2.17
N THR A 374 21.13 26.29 1.04
CA THR A 374 21.32 27.74 0.98
C THR A 374 20.13 28.46 1.60
N ARG A 375 18.91 27.97 1.36
CA ARG A 375 17.71 28.52 2.01
C ARG A 375 17.70 28.25 3.52
N ILE A 376 18.18 27.09 3.96
CA ILE A 376 18.33 26.78 5.40
C ILE A 376 19.34 27.72 6.07
N GLU A 377 20.48 27.96 5.45
CA GLU A 377 21.48 28.93 5.95
C GLU A 377 20.87 30.33 6.04
N LEU A 378 20.17 30.77 5.00
CA LEU A 378 19.50 32.07 4.98
C LEU A 378 18.45 32.21 6.09
N ALA A 379 17.64 31.17 6.34
CA ALA A 379 16.63 31.19 7.41
C ALA A 379 17.28 31.25 8.80
N ALA A 380 18.37 30.51 9.01
CA ALA A 380 19.14 30.50 10.25
C ALA A 380 19.84 31.84 10.51
N GLU A 381 20.40 32.47 9.46
CA GLU A 381 20.97 33.82 9.52
C GLU A 381 19.89 34.86 9.80
N ARG A 382 18.73 34.74 9.17
CA ARG A 382 17.60 35.64 9.39
C ARG A 382 17.11 35.61 10.85
N LEU A 383 17.04 34.41 11.44
CA LEU A 383 16.75 34.26 12.86
C LEU A 383 17.84 34.94 13.70
N SER A 384 19.11 34.65 13.44
CA SER A 384 20.23 35.16 14.23
C SER A 384 20.32 36.69 14.19
N ASN A 385 20.07 37.30 13.02
CA ASN A 385 20.08 38.75 12.81
C ASN A 385 18.87 39.47 13.44
N SER A 386 17.85 38.73 13.88
CA SER A 386 16.69 39.30 14.56
C SER A 386 16.94 39.53 16.06
N PHE A 387 18.09 39.10 16.59
CA PHE A 387 18.47 39.19 17.99
C PHE A 387 19.91 39.72 18.14
N PRO A 388 20.33 40.14 19.35
CA PRO A 388 21.71 40.58 19.59
C PRO A 388 22.74 39.50 19.23
N THR A 389 23.91 39.93 18.75
CA THR A 389 25.02 39.04 18.39
C THR A 389 25.40 38.12 19.56
N GLY A 390 25.58 36.82 19.28
CA GLY A 390 25.93 35.82 20.29
C GLY A 390 24.74 35.16 21.00
N THR A 391 23.50 35.51 20.65
CA THR A 391 22.28 34.89 21.21
C THR A 391 22.11 33.42 20.79
N PHE A 392 22.65 33.06 19.62
CA PHE A 392 22.56 31.70 19.07
C PHE A 392 23.95 31.10 18.90
N SER A 393 24.05 29.80 19.14
CA SER A 393 25.21 28.98 18.83
C SER A 393 24.80 27.76 18.00
N GLU A 394 25.60 27.43 16.99
CA GLU A 394 25.36 26.23 16.20
C GLU A 394 25.66 24.97 17.02
N VAL A 395 24.80 23.96 16.89
CA VAL A 395 24.94 22.68 17.58
C VAL A 395 24.82 21.53 16.61
N ASN A 396 25.63 20.49 16.81
CA ASN A 396 25.51 19.24 16.07
C ASN A 396 24.58 18.31 16.84
N CYS A 397 23.36 18.10 16.33
CA CYS A 397 22.47 17.04 16.80
C CYS A 397 22.67 15.80 15.91
N GLY A 398 23.37 14.79 16.43
CA GLY A 398 23.55 13.47 15.78
C GLY A 398 22.35 12.54 15.91
#